data_AF-A0A2U3QEZ7-F1
#
_entry.id   AF-A0A2U3QEZ7-F1
#
_cell.length_a   1.000
_cell.length_b   1.000
_cell.length_c   1.000
_cell.angle_alpha   90.00
_cell.angle_beta   90.00
_cell.angle_gamma   90.00
#
_symmetry.space_group_name_H-M   'P 1'
#
loop_
_entity.id
_entity.type
_entity.pdbx_description
1 polymer ?
#
loop_
_entity_poly.entity_id
_entity_poly.type
_entity_poly.pdbx_seq_one_letter_code
_entity_poly.pdbx_strand_id
1 'polypeptide(L)'
;MALPDSYTLKPNAIPAYFDAILDAQPPERFSVKFLENLGFTSTNDRLFIGILKDLGFLNRDGAPQSRYFQFLDRSRSKQTLAEGIKEAFADLFAINTKANELAAEEIKNKLRTLYAGSKTDLVIGSVAKTFRALCDYADFSNSVSERAPVQGQASTPSTSTSRADSDDQPELPPNSGQSLGKVTVSALQYHVNVVLPETRDQAVYDAIFKSLREHLGMKQMDLYSFVYRGILTEEALDQTGRRRRSHFGDEDARKLQQSLSFDFLDPDLLAEGKRMSVVYAAIHAFENTVRSMVTKAMSEKHSSTWWGKVPERIQKTSKTRMEEDSKFRWHGARGSSEIDLPPGK
;
A
#
# COMPACT_ATOMS: atom_id res chain seq x y z
N MET A 1 -18.20 -10.50 16.89
CA MET A 1 -18.52 -9.68 15.68
C MET A 1 -17.59 -10.14 14.57
N ALA A 2 -17.18 -9.34 13.58
CA ALA A 2 -15.87 -9.56 12.97
C ALA A 2 -14.81 -8.95 13.91
N LEU A 3 -13.71 -9.65 14.17
CA LEU A 3 -12.65 -9.13 15.03
C LEU A 3 -11.85 -8.02 14.30
N PRO A 4 -11.41 -6.95 14.99
CA PRO A 4 -10.70 -5.83 14.36
C PRO A 4 -9.48 -6.24 13.55
N ASP A 5 -9.45 -5.81 12.28
CA ASP A 5 -8.32 -6.03 11.37
C ASP A 5 -7.25 -4.94 11.51
N SER A 6 -7.63 -3.75 11.98
CA SER A 6 -6.75 -2.60 12.09
C SER A 6 -5.81 -2.67 13.29
N TYR A 7 -4.54 -2.31 13.07
CA TYR A 7 -3.51 -2.15 14.10
C TYR A 7 -2.63 -0.95 13.78
N THR A 8 -1.92 -0.43 14.78
CA THR A 8 -0.91 0.62 14.58
C THR A 8 0.50 0.08 14.80
N LEU A 9 1.46 0.65 14.07
CA LEU A 9 2.90 0.46 14.31
C LEU A 9 3.46 1.45 15.36
N LYS A 10 2.63 2.37 15.87
CA LYS A 10 2.95 3.34 16.93
C LYS A 10 1.92 3.28 18.07
N PRO A 11 1.88 2.22 18.91
CA PRO A 11 0.93 2.15 20.03
C PRO A 11 1.11 3.33 21.01
N ASN A 12 2.34 3.77 21.26
CA ASN A 12 2.66 4.89 22.15
C ASN A 12 2.11 6.25 21.67
N ALA A 13 1.68 6.37 20.40
CA ALA A 13 1.09 7.59 19.86
C ALA A 13 -0.44 7.65 20.00
N ILE A 14 -1.09 6.55 20.42
CA ILE A 14 -2.56 6.47 20.55
C ILE A 14 -3.16 7.57 21.44
N PRO A 15 -2.61 7.86 22.65
CA PRO A 15 -3.10 8.97 23.47
C PRO A 15 -3.08 10.31 22.73
N ALA A 16 -1.96 10.64 22.07
CA ALA A 16 -1.78 11.90 21.38
C ALA A 16 -2.76 12.09 20.20
N TYR A 17 -3.14 11.02 19.48
CA TYR A 17 -4.19 11.13 18.46
C TYR A 17 -5.57 11.44 19.06
N PHE A 18 -5.90 10.84 20.21
CA PHE A 18 -7.17 11.08 20.89
C PHE A 18 -7.24 12.46 21.54
N ASP A 19 -6.17 12.88 22.21
CA ASP A 19 -6.08 14.23 22.81
C ASP A 19 -6.19 15.32 21.73
N ALA A 20 -5.51 15.15 20.59
CA ALA A 20 -5.63 16.05 19.44
C ALA A 20 -7.03 16.05 18.79
N ILE A 21 -7.81 14.97 18.91
CA ILE A 21 -9.22 14.94 18.50
C ILE A 21 -10.09 15.75 19.48
N LEU A 22 -9.80 15.72 20.79
CA LEU A 22 -10.52 16.49 21.80
C LEU A 22 -10.27 18.01 21.70
N ASP A 23 -9.12 18.42 21.17
CA ASP A 23 -8.77 19.82 20.90
C ASP A 23 -9.22 20.32 19.49
N ALA A 24 -9.69 19.43 18.61
CA ALA A 24 -10.04 19.75 17.22
C ALA A 24 -11.56 19.87 16.97
N GLN A 25 -11.92 20.57 15.89
CA GLN A 25 -13.31 20.59 15.40
C GLN A 25 -13.68 19.30 14.64
N PRO A 26 -14.94 18.85 14.68
CA PRO A 26 -15.38 17.67 13.95
C PRO A 26 -15.27 17.88 12.43
N PRO A 27 -14.55 17.02 11.68
CA PRO A 27 -14.52 17.10 10.22
C PRO A 27 -15.75 16.43 9.61
N GLU A 28 -16.22 16.92 8.46
CA GLU A 28 -17.26 16.25 7.66
C GLU A 28 -16.81 14.83 7.23
N ARG A 29 -15.52 14.67 6.93
CA ARG A 29 -14.87 13.38 6.69
C ARG A 29 -13.49 13.33 7.35
N PHE A 30 -13.29 12.35 8.22
CA PHE A 30 -12.02 12.04 8.86
C PHE A 30 -11.07 11.39 7.83
N SER A 31 -10.29 12.23 7.16
CA SER A 31 -9.39 11.84 6.06
C SER A 31 -7.93 11.92 6.46
N VAL A 32 -7.04 11.35 5.64
CA VAL A 32 -5.58 11.48 5.81
C VAL A 32 -5.14 12.95 5.89
N LYS A 33 -5.74 13.84 5.11
CA LYS A 33 -5.47 15.29 5.17
C LYS A 33 -5.88 15.92 6.50
N PHE A 34 -6.96 15.44 7.13
CA PHE A 34 -7.35 15.91 8.46
C PHE A 34 -6.32 15.49 9.51
N LEU A 35 -5.85 14.23 9.45
CA LEU A 35 -4.80 13.72 10.34
C LEU A 35 -3.47 14.48 10.16
N GLU A 36 -3.12 14.81 8.90
CA GLU A 36 -1.94 15.63 8.56
C GLU A 36 -2.08 17.07 9.09
N ASN A 37 -3.29 17.67 9.04
CA ASN A 37 -3.57 18.98 9.63
C ASN A 37 -3.48 19.00 11.17
N LEU A 38 -3.71 17.86 11.84
CA LEU A 38 -3.46 17.69 13.29
C LEU A 38 -1.97 17.53 13.63
N GLY A 39 -1.06 17.59 12.64
CA GLY A 39 0.39 17.46 12.80
C GLY A 39 0.93 16.03 12.59
N PHE A 40 0.08 15.04 12.39
CA PHE A 40 0.48 13.63 12.24
C PHE A 40 0.70 13.26 10.76
N THR A 41 1.89 13.58 10.28
CA THR A 41 2.29 13.46 8.86
C THR A 41 2.94 12.12 8.49
N SER A 42 3.08 11.17 9.41
CA SER A 42 3.79 9.92 9.15
C SER A 42 2.90 8.87 8.49
N THR A 43 3.46 8.08 7.57
CA THR A 43 2.74 7.00 6.87
C THR A 43 2.05 6.02 7.84
N ASN A 44 2.66 5.76 9.01
CA ASN A 44 2.13 4.86 10.03
C ASN A 44 0.92 5.44 10.78
N ASP A 45 0.76 6.77 10.81
CA ASP A 45 -0.28 7.44 11.58
C ASP A 45 -1.64 7.24 10.88
N ARG A 46 -1.61 7.12 9.55
CA ARG A 46 -2.76 6.82 8.68
C ARG A 46 -3.49 5.52 9.05
N LEU A 47 -2.81 4.58 9.71
CA LEU A 47 -3.41 3.32 10.22
C LEU A 47 -4.45 3.57 11.32
N PHE A 48 -4.36 4.68 12.05
CA PHE A 48 -5.32 5.05 13.09
C PHE A 48 -6.75 5.25 12.55
N ILE A 49 -6.89 5.65 11.28
CA ILE A 49 -8.18 5.79 10.60
C ILE A 49 -8.91 4.43 10.49
N GLY A 50 -8.18 3.32 10.38
CA GLY A 50 -8.74 1.96 10.44
C GLY A 50 -9.24 1.62 11.85
N ILE A 51 -8.42 1.89 12.86
CA ILE A 51 -8.76 1.64 14.28
C ILE A 51 -10.04 2.41 14.67
N LEU A 52 -10.22 3.66 14.22
CA LEU A 52 -11.43 4.44 14.45
C LEU A 52 -12.67 3.90 13.72
N LYS A 53 -12.53 3.18 12.61
CA LYS A 53 -13.65 2.47 11.95
C LYS A 53 -14.02 1.20 12.70
N ASP A 54 -13.03 0.40 13.09
CA ASP A 54 -13.24 -0.85 13.82
C ASP A 54 -13.84 -0.62 15.22
N LEU A 55 -13.53 0.51 15.86
CA LEU A 55 -14.13 0.96 17.13
C LEU A 55 -15.49 1.68 16.99
N GLY A 56 -16.04 1.80 15.76
CA GLY A 56 -17.35 2.43 15.53
C GLY A 56 -17.39 3.95 15.72
N PHE A 57 -16.26 4.65 15.63
CA PHE A 57 -16.24 6.12 15.59
C PHE A 57 -16.50 6.67 14.18
N LEU A 58 -16.12 5.93 13.14
CA LEU A 58 -16.20 6.35 11.73
C LEU A 58 -16.97 5.33 10.87
N ASN A 59 -17.75 5.83 9.93
CA ASN A 59 -18.33 5.02 8.86
C ASN A 59 -17.28 4.51 7.85
N ARG A 60 -17.67 3.58 6.97
CA ARG A 60 -16.84 3.11 5.84
C ARG A 60 -16.23 4.28 5.03
N ASP A 61 -17.03 5.31 4.79
CA ASP A 61 -16.69 6.57 4.12
C ASP A 61 -15.78 7.54 4.89
N GLY A 62 -15.47 7.26 6.16
CA GLY A 62 -14.73 8.16 7.05
C GLY A 62 -15.57 9.28 7.66
N ALA A 63 -16.89 9.32 7.45
CA ALA A 63 -17.79 10.26 8.13
C ALA A 63 -17.96 9.87 9.61
N PRO A 64 -17.87 10.82 10.57
CA PRO A 64 -18.11 10.55 12.00
C PRO A 64 -19.49 9.96 12.32
N GLN A 65 -19.53 9.03 13.27
CA GLN A 65 -20.76 8.47 13.84
C GLN A 65 -21.12 9.13 15.18
N SER A 66 -22.30 8.83 15.73
CA SER A 66 -22.74 9.31 17.06
C SER A 66 -21.70 9.08 18.17
N ARG A 67 -21.00 7.93 18.15
CA ARG A 67 -19.93 7.62 19.13
C ARG A 67 -18.77 8.63 19.09
N TYR A 68 -18.46 9.22 17.93
CA TYR A 68 -17.44 10.27 17.80
C TYR A 68 -17.88 11.58 18.45
N PHE A 69 -19.15 11.98 18.26
CA PHE A 69 -19.67 13.19 18.90
C PHE A 69 -19.79 13.02 20.43
N GLN A 70 -20.14 11.82 20.91
CA GLN A 70 -20.09 11.49 22.33
C GLN A 70 -18.65 11.50 22.88
N PHE A 71 -17.66 11.11 22.08
CA PHE A 71 -16.25 11.15 22.49
C PHE A 71 -15.70 12.56 22.69
N LEU A 72 -16.22 13.57 21.99
CA LEU A 72 -15.77 14.97 22.13
C LEU A 72 -16.15 15.59 23.49
N ASP A 73 -17.09 15.00 24.23
CA ASP A 73 -17.35 15.36 25.61
C ASP A 73 -16.19 14.88 26.50
N ARG A 74 -15.33 15.80 26.93
CA ARG A 74 -14.17 15.53 27.79
C ARG A 74 -14.52 14.87 29.13
N SER A 75 -15.78 14.94 29.58
CA SER A 75 -16.23 14.27 30.80
C SER A 75 -16.52 12.77 30.61
N ARG A 76 -16.79 12.32 29.36
CA ARG A 76 -17.17 10.94 29.03
C ARG A 76 -16.31 10.26 27.97
N SER A 77 -15.42 10.99 27.30
CA SER A 77 -14.55 10.50 26.20
C SER A 77 -13.92 9.13 26.46
N LYS A 78 -13.28 8.96 27.62
CA LYS A 78 -12.60 7.72 28.03
C LYS A 78 -13.56 6.55 28.28
N GLN A 79 -14.79 6.82 28.71
CA GLN A 79 -15.85 5.82 28.90
C GLN A 79 -16.44 5.40 27.56
N THR A 80 -16.77 6.36 26.69
CA THR A 80 -17.26 6.11 25.31
C THR A 80 -16.27 5.30 24.48
N LEU A 81 -14.96 5.48 24.73
CA LEU A 81 -13.90 4.64 24.17
C LEU A 81 -13.86 3.24 24.78
N ALA A 82 -13.99 3.10 26.10
CA ALA A 82 -14.03 1.79 26.76
C ALA A 82 -15.23 0.93 26.30
N GLU A 83 -16.39 1.55 26.06
CA GLU A 83 -17.54 0.92 25.40
C GLU A 83 -17.20 0.45 23.97
N GLY A 84 -16.60 1.32 23.15
CA GLY A 84 -16.17 0.96 21.79
C GLY A 84 -15.16 -0.19 21.76
N ILE A 85 -14.23 -0.24 22.72
CA ILE A 85 -13.29 -1.35 22.89
C ILE A 85 -14.01 -2.64 23.33
N LYS A 86 -14.98 -2.57 24.26
CA LYS A 86 -15.80 -3.71 24.68
C LYS A 86 -16.63 -4.29 23.54
N GLU A 87 -17.20 -3.45 22.68
CA GLU A 87 -17.97 -3.88 21.50
C GLU A 87 -17.07 -4.48 20.40
N ALA A 88 -16.01 -3.76 20.00
CA ALA A 88 -15.12 -4.21 18.93
C ALA A 88 -14.37 -5.51 19.28
N PHE A 89 -13.95 -5.67 20.54
CA PHE A 89 -13.26 -6.87 21.03
C PHE A 89 -14.17 -7.78 21.86
N ALA A 90 -15.49 -7.78 21.60
CA ALA A 90 -16.47 -8.56 22.37
C ALA A 90 -16.09 -10.04 22.52
N ASP A 91 -15.56 -10.66 21.47
CA ASP A 91 -15.19 -12.08 21.46
C ASP A 91 -13.95 -12.36 22.34
N LEU A 92 -13.08 -11.35 22.56
CA LEU A 92 -11.97 -11.40 23.52
C LEU A 92 -12.44 -11.22 24.97
N PHE A 93 -13.41 -10.33 25.21
CA PHE A 93 -14.03 -10.15 26.52
C PHE A 93 -14.92 -11.35 26.92
N ALA A 94 -15.48 -12.08 25.96
CA ALA A 94 -16.18 -13.34 26.20
C ALA A 94 -15.24 -14.46 26.68
N ILE A 95 -13.98 -14.49 26.20
CA ILE A 95 -12.94 -15.42 26.70
C ILE A 95 -12.34 -14.95 28.03
N ASN A 96 -12.26 -13.65 28.28
CA ASN A 96 -11.85 -13.11 29.58
C ASN A 96 -12.53 -11.78 29.91
N THR A 97 -13.39 -11.78 30.92
CA THR A 97 -14.10 -10.59 31.42
C THR A 97 -13.17 -9.45 31.85
N LYS A 98 -11.93 -9.76 32.24
CA LYS A 98 -10.85 -8.82 32.59
C LYS A 98 -9.78 -8.68 31.49
N ALA A 99 -10.15 -8.74 30.20
CA ALA A 99 -9.19 -8.63 29.10
C ALA A 99 -8.36 -7.33 29.12
N ASN A 100 -8.92 -6.25 29.66
CA ASN A 100 -8.28 -4.94 29.86
C ASN A 100 -7.10 -4.96 30.86
N GLU A 101 -7.06 -5.91 31.80
CA GLU A 101 -5.98 -5.98 32.81
C GLU A 101 -4.73 -6.74 32.31
N LEU A 102 -4.88 -7.56 31.27
CA LEU A 102 -3.87 -8.53 30.81
C LEU A 102 -2.58 -7.91 30.23
N ALA A 103 -1.49 -8.68 30.33
CA ALA A 103 -0.24 -8.40 29.61
C ALA A 103 -0.38 -8.64 28.08
N ALA A 104 0.40 -7.92 27.28
CA ALA A 104 0.30 -7.96 25.82
C ALA A 104 0.52 -9.35 25.20
N GLU A 105 1.41 -10.18 25.76
CA GLU A 105 1.64 -11.55 25.27
C GLU A 105 0.47 -12.50 25.62
N GLU A 106 -0.23 -12.29 26.74
CA GLU A 106 -1.44 -13.06 27.05
C GLU A 106 -2.62 -12.67 26.15
N ILE A 107 -2.75 -11.38 25.84
CA ILE A 107 -3.71 -10.88 24.85
C ILE A 107 -3.39 -11.47 23.47
N LYS A 108 -2.12 -11.47 23.06
CA LYS A 108 -1.65 -12.08 21.81
C LYS A 108 -2.00 -13.57 21.74
N ASN A 109 -1.77 -14.34 22.81
CA ASN A 109 -2.10 -15.76 22.85
C ASN A 109 -3.61 -16.01 22.74
N LYS A 110 -4.45 -15.23 23.44
CA LYS A 110 -5.92 -15.33 23.36
C LYS A 110 -6.45 -14.91 21.97
N LEU A 111 -5.91 -13.84 21.39
CA LEU A 111 -6.20 -13.43 20.01
C LEU A 111 -5.75 -14.48 18.98
N ARG A 112 -4.63 -15.17 19.20
CA ARG A 112 -4.15 -16.23 18.29
C ARG A 112 -5.11 -17.42 18.21
N THR A 113 -5.75 -17.78 19.32
CA THR A 113 -6.85 -18.77 19.33
C THR A 113 -8.06 -18.23 18.57
N LEU A 114 -8.49 -16.99 18.86
CA LEU A 114 -9.64 -16.35 18.21
C LEU A 114 -9.49 -16.20 16.69
N TYR A 115 -8.29 -15.89 16.20
CA TYR A 115 -8.04 -15.76 14.76
C TYR A 115 -7.90 -17.09 14.02
N ALA A 116 -7.84 -18.23 14.71
CA ALA A 116 -7.85 -19.58 14.11
C ALA A 116 -6.86 -19.78 12.93
N GLY A 117 -5.71 -19.09 12.94
CA GLY A 117 -4.70 -19.15 11.88
C GLY A 117 -4.89 -18.18 10.69
N SER A 118 -5.97 -17.40 10.63
CA SER A 118 -6.25 -16.42 9.56
C SER A 118 -5.28 -15.24 9.47
N LYS A 119 -4.47 -14.99 10.51
CA LYS A 119 -3.51 -13.88 10.59
C LYS A 119 -2.14 -14.37 11.04
N THR A 120 -1.07 -13.72 10.57
CA THR A 120 0.29 -14.02 11.00
C THR A 120 0.55 -13.55 12.44
N ASP A 121 1.42 -14.26 13.15
CA ASP A 121 1.73 -14.00 14.57
C ASP A 121 2.26 -12.56 14.84
N LEU A 122 2.88 -11.94 13.83
CA LEU A 122 3.37 -10.56 13.84
C LEU A 122 2.21 -9.54 13.76
N VAL A 123 1.19 -9.79 12.94
CA VAL A 123 -0.03 -8.97 12.91
C VAL A 123 -0.78 -9.11 14.24
N ILE A 124 -0.92 -10.34 14.75
CA ILE A 124 -1.60 -10.60 16.04
C ILE A 124 -0.88 -9.89 17.20
N GLY A 125 0.47 -9.90 17.21
CA GLY A 125 1.26 -9.12 18.17
C GLY A 125 1.07 -7.60 18.04
N SER A 126 0.87 -7.09 16.83
CA SER A 126 0.59 -5.67 16.58
C SER A 126 -0.82 -5.26 17.05
N VAL A 127 -1.82 -6.11 16.82
CA VAL A 127 -3.19 -5.94 17.34
C VAL A 127 -3.19 -5.99 18.87
N ALA A 128 -2.49 -6.94 19.50
CA ALA A 128 -2.41 -7.05 20.95
C ALA A 128 -1.78 -5.79 21.61
N LYS A 129 -0.72 -5.24 21.02
CA LYS A 129 -0.10 -3.97 21.47
C LYS A 129 -1.01 -2.76 21.26
N THR A 130 -1.76 -2.75 20.15
CA THR A 130 -2.77 -1.71 19.87
C THR A 130 -3.89 -1.76 20.91
N PHE A 131 -4.46 -2.94 21.19
CA PHE A 131 -5.49 -3.16 22.20
C PHE A 131 -5.03 -2.77 23.60
N ARG A 132 -3.78 -3.11 23.99
CA ARG A 132 -3.24 -2.72 25.30
C ARG A 132 -3.16 -1.20 25.45
N ALA A 133 -2.57 -0.50 24.48
CA ALA A 133 -2.45 0.95 24.51
C ALA A 133 -3.81 1.69 24.38
N LEU A 134 -4.82 1.09 23.74
CA LEU A 134 -6.21 1.54 23.80
C LEU A 134 -6.79 1.39 25.22
N CYS A 135 -6.56 0.24 25.87
CA CYS A 135 -7.00 -0.02 27.23
C CYS A 135 -6.32 0.88 28.28
N ASP A 136 -5.06 1.26 28.06
CA ASP A 136 -4.30 2.13 28.97
C ASP A 136 -4.76 3.61 28.94
N TYR A 137 -5.51 4.03 27.91
CA TYR A 137 -6.07 5.38 27.78
C TYR A 137 -7.57 5.45 28.17
N ALA A 138 -8.31 4.35 27.96
CA ALA A 138 -9.74 4.27 28.21
C ALA A 138 -10.09 3.99 29.69
N ASP A 139 -11.27 4.41 30.13
CA ASP A 139 -11.73 4.24 31.52
C ASP A 139 -12.76 3.11 31.62
N PHE A 140 -12.38 2.03 32.30
CA PHE A 140 -13.21 0.83 32.47
C PHE A 140 -14.01 0.81 33.78
N SER A 141 -14.04 1.91 34.55
CA SER A 141 -14.87 2.01 35.75
C SER A 141 -16.36 1.93 35.39
N ASN A 142 -17.02 0.83 35.79
CA ASN A 142 -18.48 0.78 35.84
C ASN A 142 -18.94 1.73 36.98
N SER A 143 -20.03 2.48 36.88
CA SER A 143 -21.16 2.43 35.94
C SER A 143 -21.66 3.87 35.63
N VAL A 144 -22.59 4.13 34.71
CA VAL A 144 -24.02 3.77 34.83
C VAL A 144 -24.58 3.22 33.52
N SER A 145 -25.31 2.10 33.60
CA SER A 145 -26.25 1.69 32.56
C SER A 145 -27.56 2.44 32.73
N GLU A 146 -27.89 3.37 31.82
CA GLU A 146 -29.27 3.85 31.67
C GLU A 146 -29.77 3.54 30.26
N ARG A 147 -30.35 2.34 30.12
CA ARG A 147 -31.06 1.90 28.92
C ARG A 147 -32.53 1.66 29.29
N ALA A 148 -33.28 2.74 29.46
CA ALA A 148 -34.71 2.74 29.75
C ALA A 148 -35.48 3.54 28.67
N PRO A 149 -36.71 3.14 28.27
CA PRO A 149 -37.39 3.73 27.12
C PRO A 149 -38.64 4.55 27.49
N VAL A 150 -38.95 5.59 26.71
CA VAL A 150 -40.34 6.03 26.52
C VAL A 150 -40.56 6.64 25.12
N GLN A 151 -41.76 6.44 24.60
CA GLN A 151 -42.32 7.23 23.51
C GLN A 151 -43.07 8.43 24.08
N GLY A 152 -43.10 9.54 23.33
CA GLY A 152 -44.33 10.34 23.21
C GLY A 152 -44.41 11.70 23.90
N GLN A 153 -45.12 12.59 23.21
CA GLN A 153 -45.85 13.78 23.70
C GLN A 153 -45.03 14.99 24.20
N ALA A 154 -44.66 15.83 23.23
CA ALA A 154 -44.92 17.27 23.32
C ALA A 154 -45.91 17.66 22.21
N SER A 155 -46.96 18.37 22.58
CA SER A 155 -48.22 18.55 21.84
C SER A 155 -48.15 19.30 20.50
N THR A 156 -49.01 18.92 19.56
CA THR A 156 -49.60 19.78 18.50
C THR A 156 -50.77 20.61 19.11
N PRO A 157 -51.55 21.47 18.40
CA PRO A 157 -51.55 21.79 16.97
C PRO A 157 -51.71 23.28 16.55
N SER A 158 -51.46 23.57 15.28
CA SER A 158 -52.17 24.51 14.37
C SER A 158 -51.59 24.27 12.97
N THR A 159 -52.25 23.69 11.95
CA THR A 159 -53.60 23.92 11.38
C THR A 159 -53.69 25.33 10.80
N SER A 160 -53.88 25.56 9.49
CA SER A 160 -54.71 24.84 8.49
C SER A 160 -53.96 24.67 7.14
N THR A 161 -54.11 23.59 6.34
CA THR A 161 -55.21 23.22 5.39
C THR A 161 -55.28 24.15 4.16
N SER A 162 -55.31 23.73 2.89
CA SER A 162 -55.62 22.46 2.16
C SER A 162 -54.68 22.31 0.93
N ARG A 163 -54.70 21.37 -0.04
CA ARG A 163 -55.50 20.17 -0.51
C ARG A 163 -54.48 19.25 -1.29
N ALA A 164 -54.68 17.98 -1.72
CA ALA A 164 -55.70 17.29 -2.56
C ALA A 164 -55.75 17.77 -4.04
N ASP A 165 -55.70 16.96 -5.11
CA ASP A 165 -55.45 15.50 -5.39
C ASP A 165 -54.84 15.41 -6.85
N SER A 166 -54.48 14.30 -7.53
CA SER A 166 -54.54 12.82 -7.35
C SER A 166 -53.51 12.11 -8.29
N ASP A 167 -53.55 10.77 -8.31
CA ASP A 167 -53.23 9.79 -9.40
C ASP A 167 -51.79 9.58 -9.96
N ASP A 168 -51.24 8.42 -9.60
CA ASP A 168 -50.91 7.24 -10.45
C ASP A 168 -49.86 7.23 -11.60
N GLN A 169 -48.83 6.40 -11.36
CA GLN A 169 -48.06 5.56 -12.32
C GLN A 169 -47.20 6.23 -13.45
N PRO A 170 -46.25 5.49 -14.09
CA PRO A 170 -44.94 6.06 -14.42
C PRO A 170 -44.58 6.14 -15.93
N GLU A 171 -43.73 7.10 -16.31
CA GLU A 171 -42.86 6.96 -17.48
C GLU A 171 -41.59 7.86 -17.45
N LEU A 172 -40.76 7.79 -18.50
CA LEU A 172 -39.38 8.30 -18.55
C LEU A 172 -39.27 9.81 -18.84
N PRO A 173 -38.24 10.51 -18.32
CA PRO A 173 -37.85 11.83 -18.81
C PRO A 173 -36.95 11.74 -20.07
N PRO A 174 -37.18 12.59 -21.10
CA PRO A 174 -36.35 12.66 -22.31
C PRO A 174 -35.07 13.52 -22.15
N ASN A 175 -34.31 13.63 -23.25
CA ASN A 175 -32.93 14.12 -23.32
C ASN A 175 -32.78 15.65 -23.61
N SER A 176 -31.56 16.18 -23.40
CA SER A 176 -31.03 17.51 -23.77
C SER A 176 -31.50 18.68 -22.88
N GLY A 177 -30.66 19.61 -22.41
CA GLY A 177 -29.20 19.82 -22.53
C GLY A 177 -28.88 21.28 -22.09
N GLN A 178 -27.67 21.71 -21.73
CA GLN A 178 -26.31 21.14 -21.72
C GLN A 178 -25.63 21.56 -20.38
N SER A 179 -24.32 21.50 -20.09
CA SER A 179 -23.08 21.18 -20.83
C SER A 179 -22.03 20.63 -19.86
N LEU A 180 -21.42 19.47 -20.16
CA LEU A 180 -20.30 18.92 -19.38
C LEU A 180 -18.95 19.24 -20.03
N GLY A 181 -17.91 19.36 -19.20
CA GLY A 181 -16.53 19.59 -19.62
C GLY A 181 -15.90 18.42 -20.38
N LYS A 182 -16.24 18.30 -21.66
CA LYS A 182 -15.45 17.72 -22.76
C LYS A 182 -14.42 16.65 -22.38
N VAL A 183 -14.88 15.41 -22.15
CA VAL A 183 -14.02 14.23 -22.22
C VAL A 183 -13.59 14.05 -23.68
N THR A 184 -12.36 14.47 -24.02
CA THR A 184 -11.78 14.21 -25.34
C THR A 184 -11.37 12.75 -25.45
N VAL A 185 -12.23 11.91 -26.03
CA VAL A 185 -11.83 10.61 -26.58
C VAL A 185 -10.92 10.90 -27.78
N SER A 186 -9.62 10.91 -27.54
CA SER A 186 -8.59 11.20 -28.54
C SER A 186 -7.34 10.41 -28.18
N ALA A 187 -6.69 9.82 -29.20
CA ALA A 187 -5.71 8.73 -29.06
C ALA A 187 -6.29 7.42 -28.49
N LEU A 188 -7.10 6.73 -29.30
CA LEU A 188 -7.23 5.27 -29.19
C LEU A 188 -5.92 4.63 -29.66
N GLN A 189 -4.94 4.56 -28.76
CA GLN A 189 -3.55 4.21 -29.07
C GLN A 189 -3.40 2.69 -29.27
N TYR A 190 -3.62 2.22 -30.50
CA TYR A 190 -3.35 0.83 -30.88
C TYR A 190 -1.85 0.53 -30.88
N HIS A 191 -1.40 -0.39 -30.01
CA HIS A 191 -0.07 -0.99 -30.07
C HIS A 191 -0.11 -2.22 -30.98
N VAL A 192 0.30 -2.08 -32.24
CA VAL A 192 0.32 -3.17 -33.22
C VAL A 192 1.70 -3.81 -33.26
N ASN A 193 1.90 -4.86 -32.46
CA ASN A 193 3.13 -5.65 -32.47
C ASN A 193 3.14 -6.60 -33.68
N VAL A 194 3.77 -6.18 -34.78
CA VAL A 194 4.02 -7.04 -35.94
C VAL A 194 5.27 -7.90 -35.68
N VAL A 195 5.05 -9.18 -35.38
CA VAL A 195 6.15 -10.17 -35.34
C VAL A 195 6.53 -10.49 -36.78
N LEU A 196 7.74 -10.09 -37.19
CA LEU A 196 8.29 -10.42 -38.50
C LEU A 196 8.81 -11.88 -38.50
N PRO A 197 8.63 -12.64 -39.58
CA PRO A 197 9.14 -14.02 -39.66
C PRO A 197 10.67 -14.05 -39.81
N GLU A 198 11.32 -15.05 -39.20
CA GLU A 198 12.74 -15.34 -39.41
C GLU A 198 12.96 -15.92 -40.83
N THR A 199 13.02 -15.04 -41.82
CA THR A 199 13.13 -15.41 -43.24
C THR A 199 13.93 -14.35 -43.97
N ARG A 200 14.84 -14.77 -44.87
CA ARG A 200 15.71 -13.89 -45.67
C ARG A 200 15.16 -13.58 -47.07
N ASP A 201 13.96 -14.06 -47.39
CA ASP A 201 13.29 -13.76 -48.66
C ASP A 201 12.65 -12.37 -48.62
N GLN A 202 13.10 -11.50 -49.52
CA GLN A 202 12.57 -10.14 -49.67
C GLN A 202 11.08 -10.14 -50.05
N ALA A 203 10.62 -11.10 -50.86
CA ALA A 203 9.25 -11.15 -51.34
C ALA A 203 8.23 -11.34 -50.21
N VAL A 204 8.63 -12.02 -49.12
CA VAL A 204 7.80 -12.20 -47.91
C VAL A 204 7.62 -10.87 -47.18
N TYR A 205 8.69 -10.08 -47.00
CA TYR A 205 8.59 -8.74 -46.42
C TYR A 205 7.78 -7.79 -47.31
N ASP A 206 8.05 -7.78 -48.62
CA ASP A 206 7.32 -6.94 -49.57
C ASP A 206 5.80 -7.24 -49.55
N ALA A 207 5.41 -8.51 -49.43
CA ALA A 207 4.01 -8.91 -49.28
C ALA A 207 3.38 -8.43 -47.95
N ILE A 208 4.08 -8.59 -46.83
CA ILE A 208 3.61 -8.15 -45.50
C ILE A 208 3.44 -6.63 -45.46
N PHE A 209 4.45 -5.87 -45.88
CA PHE A 209 4.39 -4.40 -45.85
C PHE A 209 3.42 -3.82 -46.89
N LYS A 210 3.23 -4.49 -48.04
CA LYS A 210 2.16 -4.15 -48.99
C LYS A 210 0.78 -4.30 -48.33
N SER A 211 0.50 -5.43 -47.68
CA SER A 211 -0.76 -5.69 -46.97
C SER A 211 -1.02 -4.66 -45.85
N LEU A 212 -0.02 -4.40 -45.00
CA LEU A 212 -0.11 -3.39 -43.94
C LEU A 212 -0.41 -1.98 -44.50
N ARG A 213 0.22 -1.60 -45.61
CA ARG A 213 -0.01 -0.30 -46.28
C ARG A 213 -1.42 -0.20 -46.87
N GLU A 214 -1.92 -1.28 -47.47
CA GLU A 214 -3.24 -1.34 -48.10
C GLU A 214 -4.38 -1.37 -47.07
N HIS A 215 -4.19 -2.01 -45.91
CA HIS A 215 -5.22 -2.12 -44.87
C HIS A 215 -5.17 -1.06 -43.75
N LEU A 216 -4.00 -0.48 -43.41
CA LEU A 216 -3.88 0.54 -42.36
C LEU A 216 -3.72 1.98 -42.90
N GLY A 217 -3.73 2.18 -44.22
CA GLY A 217 -3.77 3.51 -44.84
C GLY A 217 -2.52 4.39 -44.62
N MET A 218 -1.42 3.82 -44.12
CA MET A 218 -0.17 4.55 -43.83
C MET A 218 0.50 5.06 -45.12
N LYS A 219 0.17 6.29 -45.53
CA LYS A 219 0.92 7.00 -46.58
C LYS A 219 2.20 7.63 -46.02
N GLN A 220 3.29 7.41 -46.75
CA GLN A 220 4.45 8.30 -46.81
C GLN A 220 5.37 8.35 -45.57
N MET A 221 5.49 7.24 -44.85
CA MET A 221 6.80 6.82 -44.33
C MET A 221 7.27 5.57 -45.09
N ASP A 222 8.53 5.55 -45.48
CA ASP A 222 9.21 4.38 -46.02
C ASP A 222 9.60 3.43 -44.87
N LEU A 223 8.57 2.87 -44.23
CA LEU A 223 8.70 1.95 -43.10
C LEU A 223 9.53 0.71 -43.49
N TYR A 224 9.43 0.29 -44.75
CA TYR A 224 10.24 -0.80 -45.31
C TYR A 224 11.74 -0.47 -45.23
N SER A 225 12.20 0.64 -45.81
CA SER A 225 13.64 0.94 -45.75
C SER A 225 14.11 1.35 -44.35
N PHE A 226 13.23 1.88 -43.49
CA PHE A 226 13.53 2.08 -42.06
C PHE A 226 13.79 0.74 -41.34
N VAL A 227 12.87 -0.22 -41.42
CA VAL A 227 13.01 -1.55 -40.80
C VAL A 227 14.20 -2.30 -41.39
N TYR A 228 14.36 -2.29 -42.72
CA TYR A 228 15.47 -2.96 -43.40
C TYR A 228 16.84 -2.38 -43.02
N ARG A 229 16.96 -1.04 -42.89
CA ARG A 229 18.17 -0.39 -42.33
C ARG A 229 18.39 -0.77 -40.87
N GLY A 230 17.33 -0.92 -40.09
CA GLY A 230 17.39 -1.44 -38.72
C GLY A 230 18.03 -2.82 -38.66
N ILE A 231 17.47 -3.79 -39.41
CA ILE A 231 17.96 -5.18 -39.49
C ILE A 231 19.43 -5.23 -39.95
N LEU A 232 19.79 -4.50 -41.03
CA LEU A 232 21.18 -4.40 -41.49
C LEU A 232 22.11 -3.79 -40.44
N THR A 233 21.62 -2.86 -39.61
CA THR A 233 22.40 -2.28 -38.51
C THR A 233 22.57 -3.27 -37.36
N GLU A 234 21.57 -4.10 -37.05
CA GLU A 234 21.72 -5.17 -36.07
C GLU A 234 22.73 -6.24 -36.52
N GLU A 235 22.61 -6.75 -37.76
CA GLU A 235 23.51 -7.78 -38.27
C GLU A 235 24.96 -7.28 -38.41
N ALA A 236 25.16 -5.99 -38.73
CA ALA A 236 26.47 -5.34 -38.66
C ALA A 236 27.01 -5.15 -37.23
N LEU A 237 26.13 -4.84 -36.26
CA LEU A 237 26.51 -4.74 -34.83
C LEU A 237 26.84 -6.10 -34.21
N ASP A 238 26.22 -7.18 -34.67
CA ASP A 238 26.55 -8.54 -34.25
C ASP A 238 27.86 -9.02 -34.89
N GLN A 239 28.07 -8.79 -36.19
CA GLN A 239 29.35 -9.07 -36.86
C GLN A 239 30.55 -8.33 -36.24
N THR A 240 30.35 -7.11 -35.73
CA THR A 240 31.42 -6.29 -35.10
C THR A 240 31.63 -6.57 -33.61
N GLY A 241 30.96 -7.58 -33.03
CA GLY A 241 31.13 -7.98 -31.64
C GLY A 241 30.33 -7.09 -30.69
N ARG A 242 29.00 -7.26 -30.70
CA ARG A 242 28.03 -6.41 -30.02
C ARG A 242 28.33 -6.20 -28.52
N ARG A 243 28.86 -5.02 -28.17
CA ARG A 243 29.02 -4.58 -26.76
C ARG A 243 27.68 -4.23 -26.11
N ARG A 244 26.79 -5.22 -25.92
CA ARG A 244 25.62 -5.08 -25.04
C ARG A 244 26.14 -4.70 -23.65
N ARG A 245 25.71 -3.55 -23.10
CA ARG A 245 25.65 -3.41 -21.63
C ARG A 245 24.77 -4.55 -21.13
N SER A 246 25.06 -5.13 -19.97
CA SER A 246 24.25 -6.24 -19.42
C SER A 246 22.79 -5.83 -19.38
N HIS A 247 21.99 -6.44 -20.27
CA HIS A 247 20.62 -6.08 -20.55
C HIS A 247 19.80 -7.35 -20.55
N PHE A 248 19.11 -7.57 -19.44
CA PHE A 248 18.21 -8.70 -19.23
C PHE A 248 16.90 -8.42 -19.99
N GLY A 249 16.80 -8.96 -21.21
CA GLY A 249 15.62 -8.82 -22.07
C GLY A 249 14.59 -9.94 -21.86
N ASP A 250 13.43 -9.81 -22.52
CA ASP A 250 12.31 -10.75 -22.37
C ASP A 250 12.67 -12.20 -22.76
N GLU A 251 13.58 -12.40 -23.71
CA GLU A 251 14.07 -13.74 -24.03
C GLU A 251 14.81 -14.40 -22.85
N ASP A 252 15.72 -13.66 -22.22
CA ASP A 252 16.55 -14.19 -21.12
C ASP A 252 15.71 -14.35 -19.86
N ALA A 253 14.71 -13.49 -19.68
CA ALA A 253 13.64 -13.69 -18.72
C ALA A 253 12.85 -14.99 -18.99
N ARG A 254 12.47 -15.30 -20.24
CA ARG A 254 11.78 -16.55 -20.58
C ARG A 254 12.66 -17.79 -20.41
N LYS A 255 13.92 -17.76 -20.88
CA LYS A 255 14.90 -18.84 -20.69
C LYS A 255 15.10 -19.13 -19.20
N LEU A 256 15.22 -18.09 -18.37
CA LEU A 256 15.36 -18.23 -16.92
C LEU A 256 14.08 -18.82 -16.28
N GLN A 257 12.89 -18.30 -16.62
CA GLN A 257 11.61 -18.80 -16.10
C GLN A 257 11.37 -20.29 -16.45
N GLN A 258 11.76 -20.71 -17.66
CA GLN A 258 11.74 -22.12 -18.07
C GLN A 258 12.74 -22.96 -17.26
N SER A 259 13.98 -22.49 -17.08
CA SER A 259 15.00 -23.20 -16.30
C SER A 259 14.65 -23.31 -14.79
N LEU A 260 13.83 -22.40 -14.29
CA LEU A 260 13.30 -22.39 -12.92
C LEU A 260 11.92 -23.05 -12.81
N SER A 261 11.43 -23.70 -13.86
CA SER A 261 10.16 -24.46 -13.88
C SER A 261 8.95 -23.68 -13.37
N PHE A 262 8.83 -22.41 -13.77
CA PHE A 262 7.75 -21.50 -13.29
C PHE A 262 6.33 -22.04 -13.51
N ASP A 263 6.14 -22.89 -14.52
CA ASP A 263 4.85 -23.51 -14.87
C ASP A 263 4.37 -24.55 -13.82
N PHE A 264 5.23 -24.96 -12.89
CA PHE A 264 4.91 -25.86 -11.77
C PHE A 264 4.76 -25.15 -10.42
N LEU A 265 4.86 -23.81 -10.39
CA LEU A 265 4.74 -23.00 -9.18
C LEU A 265 3.31 -22.46 -9.00
N ASP A 266 2.91 -22.26 -7.75
CA ASP A 266 1.62 -21.63 -7.41
C ASP A 266 1.51 -20.23 -8.06
N PRO A 267 0.44 -19.94 -8.82
CA PRO A 267 0.35 -18.74 -9.63
C PRO A 267 0.21 -17.45 -8.80
N ASP A 268 -0.39 -17.52 -7.61
CA ASP A 268 -0.59 -16.35 -6.75
C ASP A 268 0.70 -16.00 -6.00
N LEU A 269 1.41 -17.01 -5.48
CA LEU A 269 2.75 -16.84 -4.93
C LEU A 269 3.75 -16.37 -6.00
N LEU A 270 3.62 -16.88 -7.24
CA LEU A 270 4.43 -16.43 -8.37
C LEU A 270 4.13 -14.97 -8.75
N ALA A 271 2.86 -14.55 -8.69
CA ALA A 271 2.46 -13.17 -8.90
C ALA A 271 2.98 -12.25 -7.78
N GLU A 272 3.04 -12.71 -6.53
CA GLU A 272 3.68 -11.96 -5.44
C GLU A 272 5.20 -11.84 -5.65
N GLY A 273 5.88 -12.94 -5.99
CA GLY A 273 7.31 -12.93 -6.34
C GLY A 273 7.63 -11.96 -7.49
N LYS A 274 6.78 -11.93 -8.53
CA LYS A 274 6.88 -10.97 -9.66
C LYS A 274 6.63 -9.52 -9.25
N ARG A 275 5.77 -9.24 -8.26
CA ARG A 275 5.63 -7.90 -7.67
C ARG A 275 6.87 -7.51 -6.86
N MET A 276 7.40 -8.44 -6.06
CA MET A 276 8.55 -8.21 -5.20
C MET A 276 9.86 -8.01 -6.00
N SER A 277 10.05 -8.71 -7.12
CA SER A 277 11.25 -8.57 -7.95
C SER A 277 11.42 -7.16 -8.55
N VAL A 278 10.32 -6.49 -8.89
CA VAL A 278 10.32 -5.07 -9.34
C VAL A 278 10.79 -4.14 -8.22
N VAL A 279 10.28 -4.34 -7.00
CA VAL A 279 10.69 -3.56 -5.81
C VAL A 279 12.16 -3.81 -5.47
N TYR A 280 12.60 -5.07 -5.49
CA TYR A 280 13.99 -5.46 -5.28
C TYR A 280 14.92 -4.83 -6.32
N ALA A 281 14.56 -4.87 -7.61
CA ALA A 281 15.35 -4.27 -8.68
C ALA A 281 15.54 -2.76 -8.48
N ALA A 282 14.48 -2.04 -8.07
CA ALA A 282 14.55 -0.61 -7.76
C ALA A 282 15.46 -0.31 -6.55
N ILE A 283 15.33 -1.08 -5.45
CA ILE A 283 16.16 -0.92 -4.26
C ILE A 283 17.63 -1.24 -4.57
N HIS A 284 17.91 -2.38 -5.22
CA HIS A 284 19.25 -2.80 -5.59
C HIS A 284 19.94 -1.80 -6.55
N ALA A 285 19.21 -1.25 -7.52
CA ALA A 285 19.73 -0.20 -8.38
C ALA A 285 20.06 1.09 -7.60
N PHE A 286 19.17 1.51 -6.69
CA PHE A 286 19.37 2.69 -5.85
C PHE A 286 20.56 2.54 -4.89
N GLU A 287 20.63 1.44 -4.13
CA GLU A 287 21.70 1.17 -3.16
C GLU A 287 23.08 1.14 -3.83
N ASN A 288 23.22 0.44 -4.96
CA ASN A 288 24.48 0.40 -5.71
C ASN A 288 24.83 1.78 -6.33
N THR A 289 23.84 2.57 -6.74
CA THR A 289 24.07 3.94 -7.24
C THR A 289 24.58 4.85 -6.12
N VAL A 290 23.96 4.80 -4.93
CA VAL A 290 24.43 5.54 -3.75
C VAL A 290 25.82 5.08 -3.33
N ARG A 291 26.09 3.77 -3.32
CA ARG A 291 27.42 3.20 -3.02
C ARG A 291 28.48 3.69 -4.01
N SER A 292 28.19 3.69 -5.30
CA SER A 292 29.07 4.22 -6.35
C SER A 292 29.35 5.72 -6.16
N MET A 293 28.30 6.51 -5.87
CA MET A 293 28.42 7.96 -5.61
C MET A 293 29.27 8.25 -4.36
N VAL A 294 29.07 7.52 -3.26
CA VAL A 294 29.84 7.69 -2.02
C VAL A 294 31.29 7.29 -2.22
N THR A 295 31.56 6.11 -2.80
CA THR A 295 32.93 5.66 -3.12
C THR A 295 33.65 6.68 -3.99
N LYS A 296 32.99 7.17 -5.04
CA LYS A 296 33.58 8.19 -5.93
C LYS A 296 33.90 9.47 -5.17
N ALA A 297 32.92 10.12 -4.55
CA ALA A 297 33.11 11.39 -3.86
C ALA A 297 34.12 11.32 -2.71
N MET A 298 34.17 10.20 -1.98
CA MET A 298 35.16 9.99 -0.92
C MET A 298 36.55 9.71 -1.48
N SER A 299 36.68 8.97 -2.59
CA SER A 299 37.97 8.76 -3.27
C SER A 299 38.54 10.05 -3.87
N GLU A 300 37.69 10.93 -4.42
CA GLU A 300 38.08 12.24 -4.94
C GLU A 300 38.53 13.20 -3.82
N LYS A 301 37.86 13.18 -2.67
CA LYS A 301 38.16 14.08 -1.55
C LYS A 301 39.32 13.58 -0.65
N HIS A 302 39.52 12.27 -0.56
CA HIS A 302 40.36 11.66 0.48
C HIS A 302 41.30 10.54 0.00
N SER A 303 41.39 10.32 -1.31
CA SER A 303 42.21 9.29 -1.99
C SER A 303 41.79 7.85 -1.63
N SER A 304 42.54 6.85 -2.09
CA SER A 304 42.26 5.42 -1.84
C SER A 304 42.17 5.03 -0.36
N THR A 305 42.74 5.81 0.56
CA THR A 305 42.70 5.59 2.02
C THR A 305 41.48 6.23 2.71
N TRP A 306 40.46 6.66 1.95
CA TRP A 306 39.28 7.36 2.49
C TRP A 306 38.51 6.60 3.57
N TRP A 307 38.47 5.25 3.51
CA TRP A 307 37.70 4.42 4.45
C TRP A 307 38.15 4.61 5.90
N GLY A 308 39.47 4.71 6.14
CA GLY A 308 40.02 4.95 7.48
C GLY A 308 39.68 6.31 8.09
N LYS A 309 39.07 7.22 7.32
CA LYS A 309 38.55 8.53 7.77
C LYS A 309 37.04 8.52 8.04
N VAL A 310 36.35 7.41 7.76
CA VAL A 310 34.94 7.20 8.11
C VAL A 310 34.83 6.97 9.63
N PRO A 311 33.84 7.52 10.34
CA PRO A 311 33.70 7.31 11.78
C PRO A 311 33.69 5.83 12.20
N GLU A 312 34.46 5.48 13.25
CA GLU A 312 34.65 4.09 13.71
C GLU A 312 33.33 3.34 13.96
N ARG A 313 32.29 4.04 14.43
CA ARG A 313 30.94 3.47 14.60
C ARG A 313 30.43 2.82 13.30
N ILE A 314 30.63 3.46 12.15
CA ILE A 314 30.18 2.96 10.85
C ILE A 314 31.06 1.81 10.38
N GLN A 315 32.39 1.92 10.51
CA GLN A 315 33.33 0.83 10.20
C GLN A 315 32.96 -0.43 11.00
N LYS A 316 32.76 -0.29 12.32
CA LYS A 316 32.37 -1.38 13.22
C LYS A 316 31.00 -1.98 12.86
N THR A 317 30.00 -1.15 12.55
CA THR A 317 28.68 -1.65 12.11
C THR A 317 28.76 -2.43 10.81
N SER A 318 29.55 -1.98 9.82
CA SER A 318 29.74 -2.74 8.58
C SER A 318 30.48 -4.06 8.83
N LYS A 319 31.59 -4.02 9.58
CA LYS A 319 32.36 -5.22 9.92
C LYS A 319 31.54 -6.28 10.65
N THR A 320 30.75 -5.90 11.65
CA THR A 320 29.82 -6.85 12.32
C THR A 320 28.82 -7.44 11.32
N ARG A 321 28.31 -6.66 10.37
CA ARG A 321 27.41 -7.16 9.32
C ARG A 321 28.10 -8.11 8.34
N MET A 322 29.37 -7.89 7.99
CA MET A 322 30.17 -8.84 7.20
C MET A 322 30.40 -10.16 7.97
N GLU A 323 30.69 -10.05 9.27
CA GLU A 323 30.81 -11.20 10.18
C GLU A 323 29.46 -11.91 10.42
N GLU A 324 28.33 -11.29 10.11
CA GLU A 324 26.99 -11.91 10.13
C GLU A 324 26.63 -12.56 8.79
N ASP A 325 26.73 -11.83 7.66
CA ASP A 325 26.40 -12.32 6.31
C ASP A 325 27.28 -13.55 5.96
N SER A 326 28.56 -13.55 6.35
CA SER A 326 29.49 -14.68 6.16
C SER A 326 29.15 -15.95 6.95
N LYS A 327 28.33 -15.88 8.02
CA LYS A 327 27.84 -17.07 8.74
C LYS A 327 26.69 -17.76 7.98
N PHE A 328 25.94 -17.02 7.17
CA PHE A 328 24.77 -17.51 6.45
C PHE A 328 25.13 -17.90 5.01
N ARG A 329 25.85 -19.01 4.85
CA ARG A 329 26.44 -19.56 3.61
C ARG A 329 25.46 -19.85 2.44
N TRP A 330 24.18 -19.51 2.59
CA TRP A 330 23.11 -19.63 1.60
C TRP A 330 22.56 -18.27 1.13
N HIS A 331 23.00 -17.16 1.74
CA HIS A 331 22.98 -15.86 1.09
C HIS A 331 24.22 -15.73 0.19
N GLY A 332 24.03 -15.31 -1.07
CA GLY A 332 25.12 -14.82 -1.88
C GLY A 332 25.66 -13.54 -1.24
N ALA A 333 26.98 -13.48 -1.00
CA ALA A 333 27.61 -12.38 -0.27
C ALA A 333 27.19 -11.03 -0.83
N ARG A 334 26.60 -10.17 0.00
CA ARG A 334 25.98 -8.90 -0.43
C ARG A 334 26.98 -7.88 -1.01
N GLY A 335 28.27 -8.14 -0.79
CA GLY A 335 29.38 -7.68 -1.61
C GLY A 335 30.70 -8.22 -1.07
N SER A 336 31.82 -7.72 -1.59
CA SER A 336 33.17 -8.17 -1.24
C SER A 336 33.98 -7.14 -0.45
N SER A 337 33.38 -5.98 -0.10
CA SER A 337 34.06 -4.84 0.50
C SER A 337 33.27 -4.20 1.66
N GLU A 338 33.96 -3.50 2.55
CA GLU A 338 33.36 -2.92 3.76
C GLU A 338 32.32 -1.79 3.50
N ILE A 339 32.15 -1.33 2.26
CA ILE A 339 31.07 -0.38 1.88
C ILE A 339 29.79 -1.11 1.39
N ASP A 340 29.83 -2.42 1.19
CA ASP A 340 28.68 -3.16 0.64
C ASP A 340 27.55 -3.37 1.65
N LEU A 341 27.82 -3.23 2.95
CA LEU A 341 26.87 -3.37 4.05
C LEU A 341 26.70 -2.03 4.80
N PRO A 342 25.93 -1.07 4.24
CA PRO A 342 25.72 0.24 4.86
C PRO A 342 25.05 0.11 6.25
N PRO A 343 25.25 1.09 7.15
CA PRO A 343 24.55 1.13 8.42
C PRO A 343 23.04 1.26 8.18
N GLY A 344 22.26 0.37 8.81
CA GLY A 344 20.80 0.44 8.78
C GLY A 344 20.29 1.62 9.58
N LYS A 345 19.06 2.05 9.25
CA LYS A 345 18.28 3.01 10.06
C LYS A 345 17.85 2.37 11.38
#